data_AF-A0AAI8MJU8-F1
#
_entry.id   AF-A0AAI8MJU8-F1
#
_cell.length_a   1.000
_cell.length_b   1.000
_cell.length_c   1.000
_cell.angle_alpha   90.00
_cell.angle_beta   90.00
_cell.angle_gamma   90.00
#
_symmetry.space_group_name_H-M   'P 1'
#
loop_
_entity.id
_entity.type
_entity.pdbx_description
1 polymer ?
#
loop_
_entity_poly.entity_id
_entity_poly.type
_entity_poly.pdbx_seq_one_letter_code
_entity_poly.pdbx_strand_id
1 'polypeptide(L)'
;MIAKDLGLGYQRYATDADRAEMRGAPAPIKHQFVNIPAAPAAKEVKRVPAVAKPIRTTRNNSLFVVHGRDTRLTEDMFALLRALGLNPLEWSQAVQNVPGANPNIGKIVHTALKQVQGVIVMFSPDEQAKLKSKFASPKDKRDRLHLLEGQSRPNVIFEAGIALGAHAEKTLLVEVGEVRKISDIDGMHILHLNNSAASRKELAQRLRKLKFKVDTSGTSWLTTGNFDR
;
A
#
# COMPACT_ATOMS: atom_id res chain seq x y z
N MET A 1 14.61 35.09 -24.47
CA MET A 1 14.19 34.91 -23.05
C MET A 1 14.25 33.42 -22.75
N ILE A 2 14.98 33.01 -21.72
CA ILE A 2 15.33 31.60 -21.44
C ILE A 2 14.10 30.66 -21.42
N ALA A 3 12.93 31.13 -20.96
CA ALA A 3 11.70 30.32 -20.91
C ALA A 3 11.10 30.00 -22.29
N LYS A 4 11.28 30.86 -23.29
CA LYS A 4 10.86 30.64 -24.69
C LYS A 4 11.73 29.55 -25.33
N ASP A 5 13.03 29.63 -25.08
CA ASP A 5 14.02 28.71 -25.65
C ASP A 5 13.89 27.29 -25.05
N LEU A 6 13.29 27.17 -23.86
CA LEU A 6 13.00 25.92 -23.16
C LEU A 6 11.56 25.39 -23.38
N GLY A 7 10.73 26.05 -24.19
CA GLY A 7 9.38 25.56 -24.54
C GLY A 7 8.37 25.55 -23.37
N LEU A 8 8.61 26.34 -22.32
CA LEU A 8 7.74 26.42 -21.15
C LEU A 8 6.68 27.52 -21.32
N GLY A 9 5.48 27.33 -20.76
CA GLY A 9 4.41 28.33 -20.80
C GLY A 9 4.77 29.61 -20.03
N TYR A 10 5.15 30.67 -20.76
CA TYR A 10 5.77 31.88 -20.19
C TYR A 10 4.81 33.07 -20.02
N GLN A 11 3.51 32.93 -20.33
CA GLN A 11 2.55 34.04 -20.33
C GLN A 11 2.42 34.75 -18.97
N ARG A 12 2.76 34.07 -17.87
CA ARG A 12 2.65 34.61 -16.50
C ARG A 12 3.86 35.43 -16.04
N TYR A 13 4.97 35.41 -16.80
CA TYR A 13 6.26 35.99 -16.38
C TYR A 13 6.85 36.97 -17.41
N ALA A 14 6.12 37.31 -18.48
CA ALA A 14 6.60 38.20 -19.53
C ALA A 14 6.40 39.68 -19.17
N THR A 15 7.48 40.46 -19.24
CA THR A 15 7.45 41.92 -19.02
C THR A 15 6.71 42.63 -20.17
N ASP A 16 6.33 43.90 -19.98
CA ASP A 16 5.64 44.66 -21.04
C ASP A 16 6.52 44.86 -22.29
N ALA A 17 7.84 44.93 -22.12
CA ALA A 17 8.81 44.98 -23.22
C ALA A 17 8.83 43.66 -24.02
N ASP A 18 8.82 42.51 -23.34
CA ASP A 18 8.74 41.18 -23.98
C ASP A 18 7.42 40.99 -24.75
N ARG A 19 6.34 41.61 -24.27
CA ARG A 19 5.02 41.58 -24.92
C ARG A 19 4.95 42.49 -26.15
N ALA A 20 5.75 43.56 -26.21
CA ALA A 20 5.81 44.45 -27.38
C ALA A 20 6.55 43.78 -28.55
N GLU A 21 7.61 43.03 -28.28
CA GLU A 21 8.38 42.27 -29.28
C GLU A 21 7.52 41.19 -29.99
N MET A 22 6.57 40.58 -29.28
CA MET A 22 5.69 39.53 -29.83
C MET A 22 4.58 40.05 -30.77
N ARG A 23 4.29 41.36 -30.79
CA ARG A 23 3.22 41.91 -31.66
C ARG A 23 3.62 42.04 -33.13
N GLY A 24 4.90 41.90 -33.47
CA GLY A 24 5.43 42.00 -34.84
C GLY A 24 5.68 40.67 -35.56
N ALA A 25 5.38 39.53 -34.94
CA ALA A 25 5.64 38.22 -35.53
C ALA A 25 4.47 37.73 -36.41
N PRO A 26 4.73 37.06 -37.55
CA PRO A 26 3.68 36.56 -38.43
C PRO A 26 2.79 35.53 -37.71
N ALA A 27 1.55 35.43 -38.18
CA ALA A 27 0.44 34.66 -37.63
C ALA A 27 0.83 33.30 -37.02
N PRO A 28 0.14 32.85 -35.94
CA PRO A 28 0.48 31.61 -35.27
C PRO A 28 0.46 30.47 -36.27
N ILE A 29 1.53 29.66 -36.25
CA ILE A 29 1.58 28.39 -36.96
C ILE A 29 0.32 27.64 -36.56
N LYS A 30 -0.56 27.36 -37.53
CA LYS A 30 -1.68 26.45 -37.33
C LYS A 30 -1.06 25.11 -36.94
N HIS A 31 -1.06 24.79 -35.65
CA HIS A 31 -0.86 23.42 -35.22
C HIS A 31 -2.02 22.62 -35.82
N GLN A 32 -1.76 21.95 -36.94
CA GLN A 32 -2.56 20.80 -37.31
C GLN A 32 -2.45 19.84 -36.14
N PHE A 33 -3.56 19.65 -35.43
CA PHE A 33 -3.69 18.50 -34.56
C PHE A 33 -3.53 17.28 -35.46
N VAL A 34 -2.32 16.70 -35.46
CA VAL A 34 -2.14 15.36 -35.99
C VAL A 34 -3.06 14.51 -35.15
N ASN A 35 -4.06 13.90 -35.79
CA ASN A 35 -4.95 12.96 -35.15
C ASN A 35 -4.09 11.74 -34.80
N ILE A 36 -3.47 11.77 -33.62
CA ILE A 36 -2.69 10.64 -33.11
C ILE A 36 -3.73 9.53 -32.92
N PRO A 37 -3.62 8.40 -33.65
CA PRO A 37 -4.52 7.28 -33.43
C PRO A 37 -4.49 6.94 -31.94
N ALA A 38 -5.67 6.66 -31.38
CA ALA A 38 -5.78 6.22 -29.99
C ALA A 38 -4.68 5.20 -29.71
N ALA A 39 -3.91 5.45 -28.64
CA ALA A 39 -2.85 4.53 -28.22
C ALA A 39 -3.44 3.11 -28.28
N PRO A 40 -2.79 2.16 -28.98
CA PRO A 40 -3.34 0.82 -29.10
C PRO A 40 -3.65 0.33 -27.69
N ALA A 41 -4.87 -0.18 -27.50
CA ALA A 41 -5.31 -0.75 -26.24
C ALA A 41 -4.15 -1.54 -25.66
N ALA A 42 -3.70 -1.14 -24.46
CA ALA A 42 -2.52 -1.73 -23.84
C ALA A 42 -2.68 -3.25 -23.97
N LYS A 43 -1.78 -3.88 -24.76
CA LYS A 43 -1.85 -5.31 -25.01
C LYS A 43 -1.97 -5.96 -23.65
N GLU A 44 -3.03 -6.74 -23.45
CA GLU A 44 -3.27 -7.48 -22.24
C GLU A 44 -2.01 -8.32 -22.00
N VAL A 45 -1.15 -7.84 -21.10
CA VAL A 45 0.06 -8.56 -20.74
C VAL A 45 -0.47 -9.79 -20.04
N LYS A 46 -0.49 -10.93 -20.72
CA LYS A 46 -0.76 -12.23 -20.10
C LYS A 46 0.22 -12.35 -18.94
N ARG A 47 -0.23 -12.00 -17.74
CA ARG A 47 0.54 -12.18 -16.50
C ARG A 47 0.71 -13.68 -16.39
N VAL A 48 1.90 -14.15 -16.76
CA VAL A 48 2.32 -15.51 -16.42
C VAL A 48 2.20 -15.58 -14.90
N PRO A 49 1.42 -16.51 -14.34
CA PRO A 49 1.33 -16.63 -12.90
C PRO A 49 2.76 -16.81 -12.38
N ALA A 50 3.22 -15.87 -11.57
CA ALA A 50 4.53 -15.98 -10.94
C ALA A 50 4.53 -17.30 -10.16
N VAL A 51 5.45 -18.20 -10.50
CA VAL A 51 5.59 -19.48 -9.80
C VAL A 51 5.83 -19.16 -8.32
N ALA A 52 4.86 -19.52 -7.48
CA ALA A 52 4.91 -19.22 -6.06
C ALA A 52 6.18 -19.81 -5.45
N LYS A 53 7.04 -18.96 -4.89
CA LYS A 53 8.28 -19.42 -4.25
C LYS A 53 7.92 -20.18 -2.97
N PRO A 54 8.62 -21.28 -2.63
CA PRO A 54 8.35 -21.97 -1.38
C PRO A 54 8.69 -21.08 -0.18
N ILE A 55 7.76 -20.95 0.76
CA ILE A 55 7.99 -20.23 2.02
C ILE A 55 9.07 -20.97 2.82
N ARG A 56 10.18 -20.27 3.11
CA ARG A 56 11.27 -20.73 3.96
C ARG A 56 10.97 -20.40 5.41
N THR A 57 11.13 -21.38 6.30
CA THR A 57 10.92 -21.19 7.74
C THR A 57 12.12 -20.53 8.39
N THR A 58 11.89 -19.64 9.35
CA THR A 58 12.96 -19.07 10.19
C THR A 58 13.07 -19.85 11.50
N ARG A 59 14.23 -19.81 12.16
CA ARG A 59 14.41 -20.48 13.46
C ARG A 59 13.64 -19.81 14.60
N ASN A 60 13.33 -18.51 14.47
CA ASN A 60 12.77 -17.67 15.53
C ASN A 60 11.32 -17.24 15.28
N ASN A 61 10.58 -17.85 14.36
CA ASN A 61 9.20 -17.47 13.99
C ASN A 61 9.06 -15.95 13.70
N SER A 62 10.07 -15.35 13.06
CA SER A 62 10.07 -13.90 12.80
C SER A 62 9.19 -13.50 11.63
N LEU A 63 8.49 -12.39 11.80
CA LEU A 63 7.72 -11.72 10.76
C LEU A 63 7.87 -10.21 10.89
N PHE A 64 7.68 -9.50 9.78
CA PHE A 64 7.47 -8.06 9.83
C PHE A 64 6.00 -7.71 9.97
N VAL A 65 5.73 -6.63 10.70
CA VAL A 65 4.42 -5.99 10.76
C VAL A 65 4.54 -4.62 10.11
N VAL A 66 3.74 -4.40 9.06
CA VAL A 66 3.48 -3.09 8.46
C VAL A 66 2.20 -2.56 9.08
N HIS A 67 2.27 -1.36 9.66
CA HIS A 67 1.16 -0.75 10.41
C HIS A 67 1.15 0.77 10.28
N GLY A 68 0.03 1.37 10.67
CA GLY A 68 -0.15 2.81 10.68
C GLY A 68 0.35 3.50 11.96
N ARG A 69 -0.25 4.66 12.25
CA ARG A 69 -0.03 5.53 13.42
C ARG A 69 -0.88 5.16 14.64
N ASP A 70 -1.91 4.31 14.56
CA ASP A 70 -2.58 3.81 15.76
C ASP A 70 -1.62 2.91 16.55
N THR A 71 -0.94 3.51 17.52
CA THR A 71 0.07 2.84 18.35
C THR A 71 -0.56 1.78 19.25
N ARG A 72 -1.78 2.02 19.75
CA ARG A 72 -2.48 1.04 20.60
C ARG A 72 -2.84 -0.21 19.80
N LEU A 73 -3.39 -0.03 18.61
CA LEU A 73 -3.67 -1.16 17.71
C LEU A 73 -2.40 -1.92 17.33
N THR A 74 -1.30 -1.19 17.11
CA THR A 74 0.01 -1.80 16.82
C THR A 74 0.49 -2.64 18.01
N GLU A 75 0.48 -2.09 19.22
CA GLU A 75 0.83 -2.80 20.45
C GLU A 75 -0.04 -4.04 20.67
N ASP A 76 -1.35 -3.92 20.44
CA ASP A 76 -2.33 -5.01 20.53
C ASP A 76 -2.01 -6.14 19.53
N MET A 77 -1.69 -5.80 18.28
CA MET A 77 -1.27 -6.77 17.26
C MET A 77 0.03 -7.48 17.66
N PHE A 78 1.02 -6.74 18.14
CA PHE A 78 2.29 -7.32 18.59
C PHE A 78 2.09 -8.25 19.80
N ALA A 79 1.24 -7.86 20.75
CA ALA A 79 0.88 -8.69 21.89
C ALA A 79 0.19 -9.98 21.45
N LEU A 80 -0.78 -9.91 20.52
CA LEU A 80 -1.46 -11.08 19.98
C LEU A 80 -0.48 -12.03 19.27
N LEU A 81 0.40 -11.51 18.43
CA LEU A 81 1.40 -12.32 17.71
C LEU A 81 2.38 -13.00 18.68
N ARG A 82 2.83 -12.30 19.72
CA ARG A 82 3.68 -12.89 20.77
C ARG A 82 2.94 -13.96 21.57
N ALA A 83 1.67 -13.74 21.91
CA ALA A 83 0.82 -14.72 22.60
C ALA A 83 0.60 -15.99 21.75
N LEU A 84 0.67 -15.87 20.43
CA LEU A 84 0.65 -16.98 19.46
C LEU A 84 2.03 -17.64 19.26
N GLY A 85 3.08 -17.20 19.96
CA GLY A 85 4.44 -17.75 19.87
C GLY A 85 5.29 -17.23 18.70
N LEU A 86 4.91 -16.09 18.10
CA LEU A 86 5.65 -15.46 17.00
C LEU A 86 6.55 -14.33 17.51
N ASN A 87 7.50 -13.92 16.66
CA ASN A 87 8.44 -12.84 16.94
C ASN A 87 8.22 -11.67 15.96
N PRO A 88 7.24 -10.78 16.24
CA PRO A 88 6.95 -9.63 15.38
C PRO A 88 8.06 -8.58 15.46
N LEU A 89 8.49 -8.11 14.29
CA LEU A 89 9.48 -7.05 14.11
C LEU A 89 8.80 -5.86 13.43
N GLU A 90 9.19 -4.65 13.81
CA GLU A 90 8.73 -3.46 13.10
C GLU A 90 9.39 -3.37 11.73
N TRP A 91 8.58 -3.09 10.72
CA TRP A 91 9.07 -2.86 9.37
C TRP A 91 10.02 -1.65 9.28
N SER A 92 9.69 -0.55 9.98
CA SER A 92 10.49 0.67 10.05
C SER A 92 11.93 0.40 10.50
N GLN A 93 12.11 -0.47 11.49
CA GLN A 93 13.43 -0.88 12.00
C GLN A 93 14.25 -1.63 10.94
N ALA A 94 13.60 -2.45 10.12
CA ALA A 94 14.27 -3.15 9.03
C ALA A 94 14.76 -2.20 7.92
N VAL A 95 14.01 -1.13 7.67
CA VAL A 95 14.35 -0.10 6.68
C VAL A 95 15.52 0.78 7.16
N GLN A 96 15.54 1.15 8.45
CA GLN A 96 16.58 2.01 9.04
C GLN A 96 17.98 1.39 9.01
N ASN A 97 18.09 0.07 9.05
CA ASN A 97 19.38 -0.63 9.07
C ASN A 97 20.05 -0.74 7.68
N VAL A 98 19.48 -0.17 6.63
CA VAL A 98 20.06 -0.23 5.28
C VAL A 98 21.00 0.96 5.03
N PRO A 99 22.27 0.70 4.67
CA PRO A 99 23.23 1.76 4.36
C PRO A 99 22.81 2.65 3.19
N GLY A 100 23.06 3.96 3.32
CA GLY A 100 22.86 4.97 2.29
C GLY A 100 21.86 6.05 2.68
N ALA A 101 22.02 7.26 2.15
CA ALA A 101 21.16 8.40 2.48
C ALA A 101 19.74 8.29 1.89
N ASN A 102 19.60 7.61 0.73
CA ASN A 102 18.33 7.39 0.03
C ASN A 102 18.30 5.96 -0.54
N PRO A 103 18.17 4.92 0.29
CA PRO A 103 18.21 3.55 -0.17
C PRO A 103 17.01 3.23 -1.07
N ASN A 104 17.24 2.47 -2.13
CA ASN A 104 16.16 2.01 -3.00
C ASN A 104 15.23 1.07 -2.20
N ILE A 105 13.99 1.49 -1.98
CA ILE A 105 13.01 0.76 -1.17
C ILE A 105 12.85 -0.68 -1.65
N GLY A 106 12.79 -0.93 -2.97
CA GLY A 106 12.72 -2.30 -3.51
C GLY A 106 13.88 -3.20 -3.07
N LYS A 107 15.11 -2.66 -3.00
CA LYS A 107 16.29 -3.41 -2.54
C LYS A 107 16.30 -3.63 -1.02
N ILE A 108 15.83 -2.64 -0.25
CA ILE A 108 15.63 -2.75 1.21
C ILE A 108 14.66 -3.89 1.50
N VAL A 109 13.47 -3.80 0.89
CA VAL A 109 12.38 -4.76 1.06
C VAL A 109 12.85 -6.16 0.66
N HIS A 110 13.50 -6.32 -0.49
CA HIS A 110 13.98 -7.62 -0.92
C HIS A 110 15.00 -8.26 0.03
N THR A 111 15.86 -7.45 0.65
CA THR A 111 16.89 -7.95 1.57
C THR A 111 16.32 -8.27 2.95
N ALA A 112 15.56 -7.33 3.52
CA ALA A 112 14.88 -7.52 4.80
C ALA A 112 13.92 -8.70 4.74
N LEU A 113 13.11 -8.81 3.67
CA LEU A 113 12.17 -9.92 3.53
C LEU A 113 12.86 -11.27 3.46
N LYS A 114 14.10 -11.42 3.01
CA LYS A 114 14.80 -12.71 3.08
C LYS A 114 15.06 -13.20 4.51
N GLN A 115 15.06 -12.30 5.49
CA GLN A 115 15.40 -12.59 6.89
C GLN A 115 14.19 -13.08 7.69
N VAL A 116 12.97 -12.76 7.24
CA VAL A 116 11.73 -13.14 7.93
C VAL A 116 10.92 -14.19 7.15
N GLN A 117 10.14 -14.96 7.88
CA GLN A 117 9.30 -16.00 7.32
C GLN A 117 8.03 -15.45 6.63
N GLY A 118 7.55 -14.28 7.05
CA GLY A 118 6.36 -13.66 6.48
C GLY A 118 6.22 -12.19 6.82
N VAL A 119 5.20 -11.56 6.24
CA VAL A 119 4.81 -10.17 6.47
C VAL A 119 3.33 -10.14 6.82
N ILE A 120 2.97 -9.37 7.82
CA ILE A 120 1.60 -8.93 8.04
C ILE A 120 1.51 -7.46 7.65
N VAL A 121 0.53 -7.13 6.82
CA VAL A 121 0.14 -5.75 6.55
C VAL A 121 -1.19 -5.50 7.25
N MET A 122 -1.21 -4.55 8.18
CA MET A 122 -2.39 -4.15 8.92
C MET A 122 -2.97 -2.87 8.32
N PHE A 123 -4.13 -3.01 7.69
CA PHE A 123 -4.96 -1.91 7.23
C PHE A 123 -5.88 -1.48 8.36
N SER A 124 -5.76 -0.22 8.78
CA SER A 124 -6.59 0.42 9.80
C SER A 124 -7.02 1.82 9.34
N PRO A 125 -8.13 2.39 9.88
CA PRO A 125 -8.69 3.67 9.43
C PRO A 125 -7.99 4.91 10.03
N ASP A 126 -6.66 4.94 9.91
CA ASP A 126 -5.80 5.96 10.53
C ASP A 126 -5.95 7.37 9.93
N GLU A 127 -6.38 7.44 8.68
CA GLU A 127 -6.61 8.68 7.96
C GLU A 127 -8.03 8.70 7.38
N GLN A 128 -8.49 9.86 6.95
CA GLN A 128 -9.79 10.00 6.30
C GLN A 128 -9.60 10.43 4.84
N ALA A 129 -10.36 9.84 3.93
CA ALA A 129 -10.33 10.17 2.52
C ALA A 129 -11.71 10.15 1.88
N LYS A 130 -11.84 10.89 0.77
CA LYS A 130 -13.00 10.84 -0.12
C LYS A 130 -12.62 11.15 -1.55
N LEU A 131 -13.32 10.54 -2.50
CA LEU A 131 -13.26 10.93 -3.90
C LEU A 131 -13.84 12.34 -4.05
N LYS A 132 -13.14 13.21 -4.77
CA LYS A 132 -13.66 14.56 -5.05
C LYS A 132 -14.98 14.43 -5.80
N SER A 133 -16.01 15.14 -5.37
CA SER A 133 -17.37 14.99 -5.90
C SER A 133 -17.46 15.14 -7.42
N LYS A 134 -16.62 16.00 -8.03
CA LYS A 134 -16.54 16.20 -9.48
C LYS A 134 -15.99 15.00 -10.27
N PHE A 135 -15.33 14.07 -9.59
CA PHE A 135 -14.78 12.83 -10.17
C PHE A 135 -15.60 11.59 -9.79
N ALA A 136 -16.61 11.71 -8.92
CA ALA A 136 -17.42 10.59 -8.48
C ALA A 136 -18.51 10.26 -9.50
N SER A 137 -18.42 9.07 -10.09
CA SER A 137 -19.48 8.51 -10.93
C SER A 137 -20.72 8.12 -10.09
N PRO A 138 -21.87 7.85 -10.70
CA PRO A 138 -23.03 7.31 -9.99
C PRO A 138 -22.73 5.99 -9.25
N LYS A 139 -21.81 5.17 -9.77
CA LYS A 139 -21.36 3.94 -9.09
C LYS A 139 -20.59 4.26 -7.82
N ASP A 140 -19.62 5.17 -7.91
CA ASP A 140 -18.82 5.60 -6.76
C ASP A 140 -19.68 6.22 -5.66
N LYS A 141 -20.80 6.86 -6.03
CA LYS A 141 -21.77 7.37 -5.07
C LYS A 141 -22.51 6.26 -4.32
N ARG A 142 -22.94 5.20 -5.02
CA ARG A 142 -23.55 4.02 -4.40
C ARG A 142 -22.56 3.29 -3.49
N ASP A 143 -21.30 3.22 -3.91
CA ASP A 143 -20.20 2.65 -3.14
C ASP A 143 -19.67 3.61 -2.06
N ARG A 144 -20.37 4.73 -1.81
CA ARG A 144 -20.09 5.73 -0.76
C ARG A 144 -18.72 6.42 -0.84
N LEU A 145 -17.96 6.25 -1.93
CA LEU A 145 -16.62 6.83 -2.12
C LEU A 145 -16.58 8.37 -2.10
N HIS A 146 -17.73 9.03 -2.26
CA HIS A 146 -17.87 10.49 -2.18
C HIS A 146 -18.02 11.01 -0.73
N LEU A 147 -18.29 10.12 0.22
CA LEU A 147 -18.35 10.41 1.65
C LEU A 147 -16.96 10.30 2.26
N LEU A 148 -16.80 10.85 3.46
CA LEU A 148 -15.56 10.74 4.21
C LEU A 148 -15.48 9.33 4.82
N GLU A 149 -14.48 8.56 4.40
CA GLU A 149 -14.25 7.18 4.83
C GLU A 149 -12.88 7.05 5.50
N GLY A 150 -12.74 6.10 6.42
CA GLY A 150 -11.45 5.73 6.99
C GLY A 150 -10.56 5.06 5.93
N GLN A 151 -9.27 5.38 5.93
CA GLN A 151 -8.27 4.72 5.08
C GLN A 151 -7.00 4.48 5.88
N SER A 152 -6.22 3.49 5.47
CA SER A 152 -4.85 3.35 5.94
C SER A 152 -3.96 4.46 5.42
N ARG A 153 -2.89 4.76 6.16
CA ARG A 153 -1.88 5.72 5.72
C ARG A 153 -1.36 5.35 4.33
N PRO A 154 -1.12 6.33 3.43
CA PRO A 154 -0.52 6.08 2.13
C PRO A 154 0.77 5.26 2.17
N ASN A 155 1.57 5.43 3.23
CA ASN A 155 2.78 4.64 3.45
C ASN A 155 2.48 3.15 3.62
N VAL A 156 1.46 2.80 4.41
CA VAL A 156 1.03 1.41 4.62
C VAL A 156 0.54 0.80 3.30
N ILE A 157 -0.25 1.55 2.53
CA ILE A 157 -0.74 1.11 1.21
C ILE A 157 0.43 0.87 0.25
N PHE A 158 1.40 1.78 0.23
CA PHE A 158 2.58 1.67 -0.62
C PHE A 158 3.45 0.47 -0.22
N GLU A 159 3.72 0.28 1.07
CA GLU A 159 4.48 -0.85 1.62
C GLU A 159 3.77 -2.19 1.36
N ALA A 160 2.44 -2.22 1.43
CA ALA A 160 1.65 -3.38 1.04
C ALA A 160 1.90 -3.76 -0.44
N GLY A 161 1.86 -2.77 -1.33
CA GLY A 161 2.16 -2.97 -2.76
C GLY A 161 3.56 -3.52 -2.98
N ILE A 162 4.56 -3.04 -2.23
CA ILE A 162 5.94 -3.53 -2.35
C ILE A 162 6.06 -4.96 -1.81
N ALA A 163 5.44 -5.27 -0.67
CA ALA A 163 5.45 -6.60 -0.07
C ALA A 163 4.79 -7.62 -1.01
N LEU A 164 3.62 -7.31 -1.57
CA LEU A 164 2.91 -8.14 -2.54
C LEU A 164 3.71 -8.30 -3.84
N GLY A 165 4.29 -7.22 -4.37
CA GLY A 165 5.09 -7.27 -5.59
C GLY A 165 6.36 -8.11 -5.45
N ALA A 166 6.97 -8.12 -4.26
CA ALA A 166 8.20 -8.87 -4.01
C ALA A 166 7.95 -10.33 -3.56
N HIS A 167 6.93 -10.54 -2.72
CA HIS A 167 6.74 -11.75 -1.91
C HIS A 167 5.27 -12.04 -1.56
N ALA A 168 4.36 -11.95 -2.54
CA ALA A 168 2.94 -12.24 -2.36
C ALA A 168 2.65 -13.55 -1.61
N GLU A 169 3.47 -14.60 -1.82
CA GLU A 169 3.30 -15.91 -1.20
C GLU A 169 3.38 -15.91 0.33
N LYS A 170 4.00 -14.89 0.92
CA LYS A 170 4.22 -14.80 2.37
C LYS A 170 3.74 -13.49 2.99
N THR A 171 2.94 -12.72 2.25
CA THR A 171 2.30 -11.49 2.71
C THR A 171 0.86 -11.78 3.08
N LEU A 172 0.52 -11.55 4.35
CA LEU A 172 -0.84 -11.65 4.87
C LEU A 172 -1.42 -10.24 5.04
N LEU A 173 -2.53 -9.98 4.35
CA LEU A 173 -3.29 -8.74 4.50
C LEU A 173 -4.34 -8.90 5.60
N VAL A 174 -4.35 -7.96 6.53
CA VAL A 174 -5.27 -7.92 7.68
C VAL A 174 -5.91 -6.54 7.73
N GLU A 175 -7.21 -6.49 7.88
CA GLU A 175 -7.99 -5.27 8.08
C GLU A 175 -8.54 -5.24 9.49
N VAL A 176 -8.49 -4.08 10.15
CA VAL A 176 -9.07 -3.83 11.47
C VAL A 176 -9.87 -2.53 11.42
N GLY A 177 -11.15 -2.61 11.79
CA GLY A 177 -12.11 -1.50 11.68
C GLY A 177 -12.62 -1.27 10.26
N GLU A 178 -13.34 -0.18 10.05
CA GLU A 178 -13.92 0.16 8.74
C GLU A 178 -12.91 0.91 7.85
N VAL A 179 -12.30 0.19 6.91
CA VAL A 179 -11.35 0.75 5.94
C VAL A 179 -11.98 0.82 4.55
N ARG A 180 -11.78 1.95 3.87
CA ARG A 180 -12.18 2.16 2.49
C ARG A 180 -11.55 1.11 1.58
N LYS A 181 -12.38 0.52 0.72
CA LYS A 181 -11.96 -0.54 -0.21
C LYS A 181 -10.92 -0.05 -1.22
N ILE A 182 -9.97 -0.94 -1.51
CA ILE A 182 -8.95 -0.76 -2.55
C ILE A 182 -9.22 -1.83 -3.62
N SER A 183 -9.83 -1.42 -4.73
CA SER A 183 -10.32 -2.35 -5.76
C SER A 183 -9.24 -3.25 -6.36
N ASP A 184 -7.98 -2.79 -6.40
CA ASP A 184 -6.85 -3.56 -6.91
C ASP A 184 -6.51 -4.80 -6.05
N ILE A 185 -6.96 -4.83 -4.80
CA ILE A 185 -6.74 -5.96 -3.88
C ILE A 185 -8.02 -6.74 -3.54
N ASP A 186 -9.18 -6.35 -4.09
CA ASP A 186 -10.48 -7.02 -3.86
C ASP A 186 -10.48 -8.49 -4.32
N GLY A 187 -9.59 -8.87 -5.25
CA GLY A 187 -9.40 -10.27 -5.66
C GLY A 187 -8.66 -11.13 -4.63
N MET A 188 -8.11 -10.52 -3.56
CA MET A 188 -7.46 -11.23 -2.47
C MET A 188 -8.42 -11.39 -1.29
N HIS A 189 -8.39 -12.57 -0.69
CA HIS A 189 -9.15 -12.81 0.54
C HIS A 189 -8.45 -12.09 1.71
N ILE A 190 -8.93 -10.91 2.09
CA ILE A 190 -8.42 -10.13 3.23
C ILE A 190 -8.97 -10.74 4.54
N LEU A 191 -8.16 -10.75 5.60
CA LEU A 191 -8.63 -11.14 6.94
C LEU A 191 -9.20 -9.91 7.63
N HIS A 192 -10.49 -9.92 7.99
CA HIS A 192 -11.06 -8.89 8.86
C HIS A 192 -10.91 -9.33 10.32
N LEU A 193 -9.95 -8.73 11.03
CA LEU A 193 -9.67 -9.05 12.43
C LEU A 193 -10.51 -8.15 13.34
N ASN A 194 -11.16 -8.78 14.33
CA ASN A 194 -11.94 -8.12 15.37
C ASN A 194 -11.79 -8.89 16.70
N ASN A 195 -12.52 -8.52 17.74
CA ASN A 195 -12.40 -9.20 19.03
C ASN A 195 -13.03 -10.61 19.10
N SER A 196 -13.71 -11.09 18.07
CA SER A 196 -14.31 -12.42 18.08
C SER A 196 -13.26 -13.54 18.10
N ALA A 197 -13.55 -14.63 18.81
CA ALA A 197 -12.71 -15.82 18.78
C ALA A 197 -12.59 -16.43 17.36
N ALA A 198 -13.60 -16.22 16.50
CA ALA A 198 -13.61 -16.72 15.14
C ALA A 198 -12.54 -16.04 14.27
N SER A 199 -12.50 -14.70 14.23
CA SER A 199 -11.51 -13.96 13.44
C SER A 199 -10.08 -14.19 13.93
N ARG A 200 -9.88 -14.29 15.26
CA ARG A 200 -8.58 -14.62 15.86
C ARG A 200 -8.12 -16.03 15.49
N LYS A 201 -9.03 -17.02 15.49
CA LYS A 201 -8.73 -18.39 15.00
C LYS A 201 -8.38 -18.38 13.52
N GLU A 202 -9.06 -17.56 12.72
CA GLU A 202 -8.73 -17.40 11.31
C GLU A 202 -7.32 -16.82 11.11
N LEU A 203 -6.93 -15.79 11.88
CA LEU A 203 -5.56 -15.28 11.92
C LEU A 203 -4.56 -16.41 12.18
N ALA A 204 -4.77 -17.17 13.25
CA ALA A 204 -3.91 -18.30 13.62
C ALA A 204 -3.81 -19.35 12.50
N GLN A 205 -4.91 -19.68 11.83
CA GLN A 205 -4.92 -20.59 10.68
C GLN A 205 -4.14 -20.04 9.49
N ARG A 206 -4.28 -18.76 9.17
CA ARG A 206 -3.51 -18.12 8.08
C ARG A 206 -2.02 -18.06 8.39
N LEU A 207 -1.64 -17.81 9.64
CA LEU A 207 -0.24 -17.87 10.08
C LEU A 207 0.34 -19.28 9.94
N ARG A 208 -0.43 -20.34 10.23
CA ARG A 208 0.01 -21.72 9.96
C ARG A 208 0.19 -22.00 8.46
N LYS A 209 -0.64 -21.41 7.59
CA LYS A 209 -0.44 -21.50 6.12
C LYS A 209 0.86 -20.83 5.67
N LEU A 210 1.30 -19.80 6.40
CA LEU A 210 2.63 -19.21 6.27
C LEU A 210 3.74 -20.04 6.97
N LYS A 211 3.43 -21.27 7.38
CA LYS A 211 4.31 -22.24 8.07
C LYS A 211 4.79 -21.80 9.45
N PHE A 212 4.17 -20.80 10.09
CA PHE A 212 4.57 -20.41 11.45
C PHE A 212 4.22 -21.53 12.43
N LYS A 213 5.09 -21.72 13.43
CA LYS A 213 4.75 -22.57 14.58
C LYS A 213 3.85 -21.76 15.51
N VAL A 214 2.55 -21.80 15.23
CA VAL A 214 1.53 -21.05 15.98
C VAL A 214 1.10 -21.83 17.22
N ASP A 215 1.33 -21.26 18.39
CA ASP A 215 0.86 -21.79 19.67
C ASP A 215 -0.60 -21.38 19.93
N THR A 216 -1.47 -22.38 20.04
CA THR A 216 -2.87 -22.19 20.46
C THR A 216 -3.26 -23.20 21.53
N SER A 217 -2.29 -23.67 22.34
CA SER A 217 -2.53 -24.65 23.41
C SER A 217 -3.38 -24.08 24.55
N GLY A 218 -3.29 -22.77 24.81
CA GLY A 218 -4.11 -22.04 25.77
C GLY A 218 -5.27 -21.23 25.14
N THR A 219 -5.94 -20.42 25.97
CA THR A 219 -7.06 -19.54 25.54
C THR A 219 -6.79 -18.05 25.73
N SER A 220 -5.75 -17.65 26.46
CA SER A 220 -5.42 -16.24 26.73
C SER A 220 -5.18 -15.40 25.46
N TRP A 221 -4.64 -16.02 24.40
CA TRP A 221 -4.47 -15.38 23.10
C TRP A 221 -5.80 -14.98 22.44
N LEU A 222 -6.92 -15.62 22.80
CA LEU A 222 -8.25 -15.27 22.28
C LEU A 222 -8.75 -13.91 22.79
N THR A 223 -8.17 -13.39 23.87
CA THR A 223 -8.55 -12.11 24.48
C THR A 223 -7.40 -11.11 24.51
N THR A 224 -6.23 -11.46 23.96
CA THR A 224 -5.04 -10.60 23.97
C THR A 224 -5.18 -9.46 22.95
N GLY A 225 -5.08 -8.20 23.40
CA GLY A 225 -5.21 -7.01 22.57
C GLY A 225 -6.65 -6.70 22.15
N ASN A 226 -6.92 -5.46 21.71
CA ASN A 226 -8.24 -4.98 21.33
C ASN A 226 -8.33 -4.55 19.85
N PHE A 227 -9.12 -5.29 19.07
CA PHE A 227 -9.30 -5.09 17.63
C PHE A 227 -10.69 -4.56 17.24
N ASP A 228 -11.45 -4.01 18.19
CA ASP A 228 -12.65 -3.25 17.86
C ASP A 228 -12.24 -1.79 17.60
N ARG A 229 -12.45 -1.33 16.36
CA ARG A 229 -12.12 0.00 15.85
C ARG A 229 -13.24 0.53 14.99
#